data_AF-A0A956XLP2-F1
#
_entry.id   AF-A0A956XLP2-F1
#
_cell.length_a   1.000
_cell.length_b   1.000
_cell.length_c   1.000
_cell.angle_alpha   90.00
_cell.angle_beta   90.00
_cell.angle_gamma   90.00
#
_symmetry.space_group_name_H-M   'P 1'
#
loop_
_entity.id
_entity.type
_entity.pdbx_description
1 polymer ?
#
loop_
_entity_poly.entity_id
_entity_poly.type
_entity_poly.pdbx_seq_one_letter_code
_entity_poly.pdbx_strand_id
1 'polypeptide(L)'
;GHAFQREPSMFQNCTACHGSRINDEYRGLTSGHADVHYTSRMTCIACHTGDEMHGMDMVDVNHRYDGGEEPSCISCHEDQVGVGSGILQHELHGTESMSCQTCHSIEYNNCINCHVEQSDDGIPFFSVESYSLDFAIGKNALISAERPWEYVTLRHVPIDHESFSYYGIELTNYDNRSTWLYSTPHNIQRNTPQTESCTSCHYNDEIFLTADRVAPEELAANAAVIVEGAPPLPAGYEEYDDRGAQSTEDFFGGGSTEEEPATESNTFWGDAPATEEPSDQSSDGFWGDAPAEEEETQDSGSFWGEEPTATETPEADDSSGFWGN
;
A
#
# COMPACT_ATOMS: atom_id res chain seq x y z
N GLY A 1 22.15 26.91 -4.04
CA GLY A 1 22.61 26.73 -2.65
C GLY A 1 21.59 25.89 -1.91
N HIS A 2 22.02 25.03 -0.98
CA HIS A 2 21.11 24.15 -0.23
C HIS A 2 20.31 24.94 0.81
N ALA A 3 19.01 24.64 0.94
CA ALA A 3 18.13 25.19 1.96
C ALA A 3 17.84 24.11 3.02
N PHE A 4 18.53 24.17 4.15
CA PHE A 4 18.26 23.26 5.27
C PHE A 4 17.00 23.72 6.00
N GLN A 5 15.95 22.90 5.96
CA GLN A 5 14.70 23.12 6.67
C GLN A 5 14.70 22.29 7.95
N ARG A 6 14.11 22.85 9.03
CA ARG A 6 13.90 22.09 10.27
C ARG A 6 12.88 20.97 10.06
N GLU A 7 11.85 21.24 9.28
CA GLU A 7 10.81 20.29 8.94
C GLU A 7 11.09 19.70 7.55
N PRO A 8 11.16 18.35 7.41
CA PRO A 8 11.39 17.74 6.13
C PRO A 8 10.18 17.97 5.20
N SER A 9 10.46 18.14 3.92
CA SER A 9 9.40 18.21 2.91
C SER A 9 8.79 16.82 2.73
N MET A 10 7.48 16.70 2.90
CA MET A 10 6.78 15.45 2.60
C MET A 10 7.13 14.96 1.18
N PHE A 11 7.11 15.87 0.19
CA PHE A 11 7.32 15.52 -1.21
C PHE A 11 8.78 15.21 -1.57
N GLN A 12 9.72 16.00 -1.05
CA GLN A 12 11.12 15.90 -1.46
C GLN A 12 11.94 14.96 -0.57
N ASN A 13 11.45 14.63 0.64
CA ASN A 13 12.16 13.77 1.58
C ASN A 13 11.45 12.42 1.77
N CYS A 14 10.13 12.42 1.99
CA CYS A 14 9.41 11.19 2.32
C CYS A 14 8.95 10.46 1.05
N THR A 15 8.16 11.14 0.20
CA THR A 15 7.54 10.52 -0.97
C THR A 15 8.51 10.35 -2.15
N ALA A 16 9.72 10.91 -2.05
CA ALA A 16 10.79 10.61 -2.99
C ALA A 16 11.16 9.12 -2.97
N CYS A 17 11.07 8.46 -1.81
CA CYS A 17 11.30 7.02 -1.66
C CYS A 17 10.00 6.23 -1.43
N HIS A 18 9.00 6.82 -0.78
CA HIS A 18 7.71 6.18 -0.49
C HIS A 18 6.59 6.55 -1.50
N GLY A 19 6.99 6.90 -2.73
CA GLY A 19 6.13 7.50 -3.76
C GLY A 19 5.02 6.59 -4.29
N SER A 20 5.36 5.36 -4.67
CA SER A 20 4.46 4.48 -5.45
C SER A 20 3.34 3.81 -4.65
N ARG A 21 3.51 3.69 -3.33
CA ARG A 21 2.54 3.00 -2.46
C ARG A 21 1.95 3.96 -1.44
N ILE A 22 2.78 4.45 -0.53
CA ILE A 22 2.32 5.23 0.61
C ILE A 22 1.80 6.59 0.18
N ASN A 23 2.53 7.29 -0.68
CA ASN A 23 2.09 8.59 -1.20
C ASN A 23 0.84 8.46 -2.08
N ASP A 24 0.76 7.44 -2.92
CA ASP A 24 -0.35 7.26 -3.83
C ASP A 24 -1.64 6.91 -3.09
N GLU A 25 -1.57 6.08 -2.05
CA GLU A 25 -2.69 5.84 -1.14
C GLU A 25 -3.07 7.11 -0.37
N TYR A 26 -2.09 7.77 0.27
CA TYR A 26 -2.34 8.93 1.14
C TYR A 26 -2.98 10.09 0.38
N ARG A 27 -2.61 10.25 -0.89
CA ARG A 27 -3.10 11.34 -1.75
C ARG A 27 -4.25 10.93 -2.65
N GLY A 28 -4.70 9.67 -2.58
CA GLY A 28 -5.83 9.16 -3.37
C GLY A 28 -5.53 8.96 -4.85
N LEU A 29 -4.25 8.78 -5.22
CA LEU A 29 -3.83 8.47 -6.58
C LEU A 29 -4.05 6.99 -6.93
N THR A 30 -4.23 6.13 -5.94
CA THR A 30 -4.52 4.69 -6.13
C THR A 30 -6.00 4.42 -6.40
N SER A 31 -6.89 4.73 -5.45
CA SER A 31 -8.32 4.40 -5.50
C SER A 31 -9.22 5.61 -5.79
N GLY A 32 -8.63 6.76 -6.11
CA GLY A 32 -9.36 8.03 -6.29
C GLY A 32 -9.81 8.72 -5.00
N HIS A 33 -9.54 8.11 -3.83
CA HIS A 33 -9.96 8.61 -2.52
C HIS A 33 -8.74 8.85 -1.65
N ALA A 34 -8.46 10.12 -1.34
CA ALA A 34 -7.33 10.50 -0.51
C ALA A 34 -7.65 10.34 0.98
N ASP A 35 -6.64 10.06 1.79
CA ASP A 35 -6.79 9.95 3.24
C ASP A 35 -7.42 11.22 3.84
N VAL A 36 -8.35 11.04 4.79
CA VAL A 36 -9.02 12.16 5.47
C VAL A 36 -8.04 13.10 6.17
N HIS A 37 -6.89 12.60 6.62
CA HIS A 37 -5.84 13.40 7.23
C HIS A 37 -5.07 14.20 6.17
N TYR A 38 -4.83 13.63 4.99
CA TYR A 38 -4.24 14.38 3.87
C TYR A 38 -5.15 15.51 3.40
N THR A 39 -6.44 15.25 3.24
CA THR A 39 -7.41 16.29 2.86
C THR A 39 -7.55 17.37 3.94
N SER A 40 -7.24 17.02 5.19
CA SER A 40 -7.09 17.95 6.32
C SER A 40 -5.72 18.64 6.42
N ARG A 41 -4.88 18.50 5.39
CA ARG A 41 -3.53 19.11 5.25
C ARG A 41 -2.49 18.59 6.24
N MET A 42 -2.67 17.38 6.79
CA MET A 42 -1.65 16.74 7.59
C MET A 42 -0.53 16.17 6.71
N THR A 43 0.71 16.38 7.10
CA THR A 43 1.89 15.74 6.51
C THR A 43 2.25 14.48 7.29
N CYS A 44 3.16 13.64 6.76
CA CYS A 44 3.55 12.39 7.42
C CYS A 44 3.97 12.59 8.89
N ILE A 45 4.66 13.69 9.19
CA ILE A 45 5.18 13.96 10.53
C ILE A 45 4.12 14.47 11.53
N ALA A 46 2.89 14.71 11.07
CA ALA A 46 1.77 14.99 11.96
C ALA A 46 1.32 13.72 12.70
N CYS A 47 1.54 12.55 12.10
CA CYS A 47 1.25 11.25 12.70
C CYS A 47 2.52 10.58 13.22
N HIS A 48 3.61 10.65 12.44
CA HIS A 48 4.84 9.94 12.75
C HIS A 48 5.92 10.84 13.35
N THR A 49 6.61 10.36 14.38
CA THR A 49 7.85 11.01 14.84
C THR A 49 9.05 10.61 13.99
N GLY A 50 10.12 11.40 14.06
CA GLY A 50 11.38 11.06 13.38
C GLY A 50 12.03 9.79 13.93
N ASP A 51 11.82 9.48 15.21
CA ASP A 51 12.36 8.29 15.86
C ASP A 51 11.58 7.03 15.46
N GLU A 52 10.25 7.11 15.35
CA GLU A 52 9.40 6.05 14.81
C GLU A 52 9.79 5.67 13.38
N MET A 53 9.94 6.67 12.50
CA MET A 53 10.24 6.43 11.08
C MET A 53 11.62 5.81 10.86
N HIS A 54 12.57 6.03 11.78
CA HIS A 54 13.94 5.51 11.69
C HIS A 54 14.24 4.37 12.70
N GLY A 55 13.27 3.99 13.53
CA GLY A 55 13.42 2.95 14.55
C GLY A 55 14.48 3.26 15.62
N MET A 56 14.64 4.54 16.02
CA MET A 56 15.79 5.00 16.81
C MET A 56 15.88 4.44 18.24
N ASP A 57 14.79 3.88 18.77
CA ASP A 57 14.73 3.26 20.11
C ASP A 57 14.32 1.78 20.08
N MET A 58 14.33 1.17 18.89
CA MET A 58 13.92 -0.22 18.69
C MET A 58 15.12 -1.15 18.91
N VAL A 59 15.02 -2.03 19.91
CA VAL A 59 16.02 -3.06 20.22
C VAL A 59 15.42 -4.45 20.03
N ASP A 60 16.22 -5.39 19.52
CA ASP A 60 15.84 -6.79 19.33
C ASP A 60 14.54 -7.00 18.52
N VAL A 61 14.32 -6.16 17.51
CA VAL A 61 13.15 -6.25 16.61
C VAL A 61 13.44 -7.13 15.38
N ASN A 62 12.45 -7.94 15.00
CA ASN A 62 12.45 -8.81 13.82
C ASN A 62 11.70 -8.18 12.65
N HIS A 63 10.70 -7.33 12.90
CA HIS A 63 9.90 -6.69 11.86
C HIS A 63 9.37 -5.31 12.29
N ARG A 64 8.89 -4.53 11.31
CA ARG A 64 8.37 -3.16 11.51
C ARG A 64 7.16 -3.03 12.43
N TYR A 65 6.52 -4.15 12.78
CA TYR A 65 5.37 -4.22 13.68
C TYR A 65 5.74 -4.70 15.09
N ASP A 66 7.02 -4.80 15.41
CA ASP A 66 7.43 -5.02 16.80
C ASP A 66 7.27 -3.70 17.57
N GLY A 67 7.09 -3.76 18.89
CA GLY A 67 6.88 -2.57 19.72
C GLY A 67 5.46 -2.01 19.64
N GLY A 68 5.27 -0.76 20.05
CA GLY A 68 3.97 -0.10 20.11
C GLY A 68 3.27 0.02 18.75
N GLU A 69 1.96 0.24 18.76
CA GLU A 69 1.21 0.66 17.58
C GLU A 69 1.52 2.13 17.27
N GLU A 70 2.54 2.36 16.46
CA GLU A 70 2.96 3.70 16.06
C GLU A 70 2.79 3.88 14.55
N PRO A 71 2.03 4.90 14.10
CA PRO A 71 1.30 5.89 14.89
C PRO A 71 -0.03 5.32 15.36
N SER A 72 -0.50 5.76 16.53
CA SER A 72 -1.77 5.28 17.07
C SER A 72 -2.93 6.22 16.76
N CYS A 73 -4.05 5.68 16.28
CA CYS A 73 -5.26 6.49 16.03
C CYS A 73 -5.78 7.15 17.33
N ILE A 74 -5.65 6.45 18.46
CA ILE A 74 -6.20 6.87 19.75
C ILE A 74 -5.40 8.00 20.41
N SER A 75 -4.19 8.34 19.92
CA SER A 75 -3.45 9.49 20.43
C SER A 75 -4.14 10.82 20.11
N CYS A 76 -4.99 10.85 19.09
CA CYS A 76 -5.80 12.00 18.69
C CYS A 76 -7.31 11.76 18.85
N HIS A 77 -7.76 10.51 18.84
CA HIS A 77 -9.18 10.13 18.82
C HIS A 77 -9.63 9.36 20.07
N GLU A 78 -9.06 9.66 21.24
CA GLU A 78 -9.37 8.98 22.51
C GLU A 78 -10.88 8.95 22.85
N ASP A 79 -11.57 10.08 22.64
CA ASP A 79 -13.01 10.20 22.94
C ASP A 79 -13.91 9.47 21.94
N GLN A 80 -13.33 8.96 20.84
CA GLN A 80 -14.09 8.30 19.79
C GLN A 80 -14.10 6.78 19.95
N VAL A 81 -13.36 6.20 20.90
CA VAL A 81 -13.23 4.75 21.05
C VAL A 81 -13.76 4.25 22.39
N GLY A 82 -14.17 2.97 22.42
CA GLY A 82 -14.61 2.31 23.65
C GLY A 82 -15.98 2.77 24.17
N VAL A 83 -16.38 2.20 25.30
CA VAL A 83 -17.69 2.42 25.93
C VAL A 83 -17.87 3.89 26.31
N GLY A 84 -18.96 4.50 25.82
CA GLY A 84 -19.27 5.90 26.06
C GLY A 84 -18.79 6.85 24.96
N SER A 85 -18.14 6.33 23.91
CA SER A 85 -17.83 7.11 22.69
C SER A 85 -19.10 7.59 21.97
N GLY A 86 -20.25 6.93 22.20
CA GLY A 86 -21.50 7.22 21.51
C GLY A 86 -21.54 6.71 20.07
N ILE A 87 -20.52 5.93 19.66
CA ILE A 87 -20.45 5.25 18.37
C ILE A 87 -20.60 3.76 18.64
N LEU A 88 -21.79 3.23 18.37
CA LEU A 88 -22.16 1.84 18.69
C LEU A 88 -21.08 0.84 18.23
N GLN A 89 -20.59 0.98 17.01
CA GLN A 89 -19.61 0.06 16.43
C GLN A 89 -18.27 0.07 17.19
N HIS A 90 -17.82 1.22 17.69
CA HIS A 90 -16.61 1.33 18.50
C HIS A 90 -16.83 0.77 19.93
N GLU A 91 -18.05 0.84 20.45
CA GLU A 91 -18.40 0.24 21.74
C GLU A 91 -18.48 -1.29 21.64
N LEU A 92 -19.00 -1.82 20.54
CA LEU A 92 -19.20 -3.26 20.34
C LEU A 92 -17.92 -3.99 19.93
N HIS A 93 -17.19 -3.47 18.94
CA HIS A 93 -15.96 -4.11 18.47
C HIS A 93 -14.76 -3.77 19.37
N GLY A 94 -14.84 -2.67 20.11
CA GLY A 94 -13.80 -2.23 21.03
C GLY A 94 -12.45 -2.00 20.33
N THR A 95 -11.38 -2.04 21.12
CA THR A 95 -10.00 -1.87 20.64
C THR A 95 -9.26 -3.21 20.49
N GLU A 96 -9.94 -4.34 20.73
CA GLU A 96 -9.30 -5.67 20.80
C GLU A 96 -9.79 -6.63 19.71
N SER A 97 -10.93 -6.40 19.06
CA SER A 97 -11.45 -7.35 18.06
C SER A 97 -10.75 -7.22 16.71
N MET A 98 -10.49 -5.99 16.27
CA MET A 98 -9.94 -5.71 14.95
C MET A 98 -9.15 -4.39 14.93
N SER A 99 -8.21 -4.25 14.00
CA SER A 99 -7.51 -2.98 13.81
C SER A 99 -8.43 -1.93 13.18
N CYS A 100 -8.19 -0.63 13.43
CA CYS A 100 -9.05 0.45 12.94
C CYS A 100 -9.17 0.46 11.40
N GLN A 101 -8.11 0.06 10.70
CA GLN A 101 -8.08 -0.03 9.24
C GLN A 101 -9.09 -1.05 8.69
N THR A 102 -9.51 -2.04 9.48
CA THR A 102 -10.55 -3.01 9.07
C THR A 102 -11.87 -2.31 8.75
N CYS A 103 -12.20 -1.22 9.43
CA CYS A 103 -13.36 -0.39 9.10
C CYS A 103 -13.00 0.82 8.26
N HIS A 104 -11.84 1.43 8.49
CA HIS A 104 -11.53 2.75 7.94
C HIS A 104 -10.64 2.77 6.70
N SER A 105 -10.13 1.63 6.25
CA SER A 105 -9.42 1.54 4.99
C SER A 105 -10.39 1.17 3.86
N ILE A 106 -10.03 1.56 2.64
CA ILE A 106 -10.70 1.21 1.39
C ILE A 106 -9.78 0.32 0.55
N GLU A 107 -10.21 -0.09 -0.64
CA GLU A 107 -9.36 -0.85 -1.56
C GLU A 107 -8.00 -0.17 -1.80
N TYR A 108 -6.97 -1.00 -1.93
CA TYR A 108 -5.59 -0.57 -2.18
C TYR A 108 -4.90 -1.54 -3.12
N ASN A 109 -3.74 -1.12 -3.63
CA ASN A 109 -2.92 -1.94 -4.50
C ASN A 109 -2.47 -3.22 -3.80
N ASN A 110 -2.87 -4.35 -4.38
CA ASN A 110 -2.34 -5.68 -4.15
C ASN A 110 -1.55 -6.06 -5.39
N CYS A 111 -0.25 -6.29 -5.22
CA CYS A 111 0.63 -6.62 -6.33
C CYS A 111 0.92 -8.12 -6.27
N ILE A 112 0.78 -8.79 -7.42
CA ILE A 112 0.99 -10.23 -7.54
C ILE A 112 2.06 -10.43 -8.61
N ASN A 113 2.95 -11.40 -8.41
CA ASN A 113 3.97 -11.82 -9.37
C ASN A 113 4.87 -10.68 -9.87
N CYS A 114 5.73 -10.20 -8.98
CA CYS A 114 6.84 -9.34 -9.38
C CYS A 114 8.02 -10.20 -9.81
N HIS A 115 8.49 -10.00 -11.03
CA HIS A 115 9.73 -10.58 -11.54
C HIS A 115 10.76 -9.48 -11.74
N VAL A 116 12.02 -9.81 -11.45
CA VAL A 116 13.16 -8.93 -11.73
C VAL A 116 13.85 -9.41 -13.01
N GLU A 117 14.13 -8.46 -13.90
CA GLU A 117 14.67 -8.70 -15.24
C GLU A 117 15.74 -7.66 -15.59
N GLN A 118 16.39 -7.78 -16.75
CA GLN A 118 17.22 -6.72 -17.33
C GLN A 118 16.84 -6.45 -18.77
N SER A 119 16.91 -5.19 -19.19
CA SER A 119 16.82 -4.84 -20.61
C SER A 119 18.00 -5.45 -21.40
N ASP A 120 17.91 -5.42 -22.73
CA ASP A 120 19.01 -5.85 -23.61
C ASP A 120 20.34 -5.10 -23.35
N ASP A 121 20.26 -3.88 -22.80
CA ASP A 121 21.40 -3.05 -22.42
C ASP A 121 21.93 -3.34 -21.00
N GLY A 122 21.38 -4.36 -20.32
CA GLY A 122 21.79 -4.77 -18.97
C GLY A 122 21.24 -3.88 -17.86
N ILE A 123 20.18 -3.09 -18.12
CA ILE A 123 19.56 -2.22 -17.11
C ILE A 123 18.54 -3.04 -16.32
N PRO A 124 18.71 -3.21 -14.99
CA PRO A 124 17.73 -3.92 -14.17
C PRO A 124 16.39 -3.20 -14.14
N PHE A 125 15.31 -3.95 -14.30
CA PHE A 125 13.95 -3.49 -14.09
C PHE A 125 13.11 -4.58 -13.42
N PHE A 126 11.90 -4.22 -12.98
CA PHE A 126 10.93 -5.18 -12.48
C PHE A 126 9.70 -5.17 -13.38
N SER A 127 9.12 -6.33 -13.60
CA SER A 127 7.82 -6.52 -14.23
C SER A 127 6.83 -6.97 -13.16
N VAL A 128 5.59 -6.50 -13.23
CA VAL A 128 4.49 -6.97 -12.40
C VAL A 128 3.49 -7.59 -13.36
N GLU A 129 3.27 -8.90 -13.26
CA GLU A 129 2.36 -9.58 -14.18
C GLU A 129 0.92 -9.11 -13.99
N SER A 130 0.52 -8.88 -12.74
CA SER A 130 -0.79 -8.32 -12.41
C SER A 130 -0.79 -7.55 -11.10
N TYR A 131 -1.64 -6.53 -11.04
CA TYR A 131 -2.02 -5.89 -9.80
C TYR A 131 -3.54 -5.70 -9.80
N SER A 132 -4.13 -5.71 -8.63
CA SER A 132 -5.54 -5.42 -8.43
C SER A 132 -5.71 -4.42 -7.30
N LEU A 133 -6.75 -3.60 -7.41
CA LEU A 133 -7.32 -2.96 -6.23
C LEU A 133 -8.17 -4.02 -5.53
N ASP A 134 -7.82 -4.30 -4.29
CA ASP A 134 -8.58 -5.24 -3.46
C ASP A 134 -8.50 -4.79 -2.00
N PHE A 135 -9.41 -5.32 -1.20
CA PHE A 135 -9.48 -5.16 0.23
C PHE A 135 -9.76 -6.53 0.85
N ALA A 136 -8.87 -6.96 1.75
CA ALA A 136 -8.98 -8.23 2.42
C ALA A 136 -8.82 -8.08 3.94
N ILE A 137 -9.76 -8.66 4.68
CA ILE A 137 -9.69 -8.86 6.12
C ILE A 137 -9.28 -10.31 6.37
N GLY A 138 -8.27 -10.52 7.21
CA GLY A 138 -7.93 -11.87 7.66
C GLY A 138 -7.44 -11.89 9.10
N LYS A 139 -6.92 -13.04 9.52
CA LYS A 139 -6.44 -13.22 10.89
C LYS A 139 -5.12 -12.49 11.08
N ASN A 140 -4.94 -11.93 12.27
CA ASN A 140 -3.67 -11.39 12.68
C ASN A 140 -2.69 -12.52 13.04
N ALA A 141 -1.68 -12.74 12.20
CA ALA A 141 -0.59 -13.67 12.50
C ALA A 141 0.44 -13.11 13.50
N LEU A 142 0.33 -11.82 13.86
CA LEU A 142 1.26 -11.06 14.70
C LEU A 142 0.61 -10.61 16.01
N ILE A 143 -0.26 -11.44 16.61
CA ILE A 143 -0.92 -11.11 17.88
C ILE A 143 0.13 -10.89 18.97
N SER A 144 0.08 -9.71 19.58
CA SER A 144 0.89 -9.33 20.74
C SER A 144 0.08 -8.50 21.72
N ALA A 145 0.69 -8.07 22.83
CA ALA A 145 0.03 -7.16 23.78
C ALA A 145 -0.25 -5.78 23.15
N GLU A 146 0.60 -5.36 22.22
CA GLU A 146 0.52 -4.09 21.50
C GLU A 146 -0.42 -4.17 20.29
N ARG A 147 -0.66 -5.38 19.76
CA ARG A 147 -1.54 -5.65 18.61
C ARG A 147 -2.43 -6.86 18.89
N PRO A 148 -3.40 -6.73 19.80
CA PRO A 148 -4.19 -7.87 20.29
C PRO A 148 -5.28 -8.34 19.31
N TRP A 149 -5.47 -7.63 18.20
CA TRP A 149 -6.59 -7.82 17.27
C TRP A 149 -6.66 -9.22 16.69
N GLU A 150 -7.87 -9.77 16.63
CA GLU A 150 -8.13 -11.02 15.92
C GLU A 150 -8.10 -10.79 14.40
N TYR A 151 -8.72 -9.70 13.94
CA TYR A 151 -8.82 -9.36 12.52
C TYR A 151 -8.04 -8.10 12.12
N VAL A 152 -7.34 -8.19 10.99
CA VAL A 152 -6.55 -7.10 10.43
C VAL A 152 -6.73 -7.02 8.91
N THR A 153 -6.39 -5.88 8.33
CA THR A 153 -6.29 -5.76 6.88
C THR A 153 -5.02 -6.43 6.36
N LEU A 154 -5.13 -7.15 5.26
CA LEU A 154 -4.05 -7.90 4.64
C LEU A 154 -3.75 -7.38 3.24
N ARG A 155 -2.48 -7.42 2.86
CA ARG A 155 -2.05 -7.10 1.50
C ARG A 155 -1.22 -8.23 0.93
N HIS A 156 -1.49 -8.58 -0.31
CA HIS A 156 -0.63 -9.44 -1.09
C HIS A 156 0.69 -8.72 -1.42
N VAL A 157 1.82 -9.33 -1.06
CA VAL A 157 3.15 -8.81 -1.40
C VAL A 157 3.55 -9.23 -2.82
N PRO A 158 4.28 -8.37 -3.55
CA PRO A 158 4.72 -8.67 -4.92
C PRO A 158 5.83 -9.73 -4.91
N ILE A 159 5.46 -10.99 -4.74
CA ILE A 159 6.37 -12.15 -4.76
C ILE A 159 5.70 -13.31 -5.49
N ASP A 160 6.54 -14.13 -6.12
CA ASP A 160 6.22 -15.40 -6.76
C ASP A 160 7.42 -16.35 -6.57
N HIS A 161 7.20 -17.66 -6.72
CA HIS A 161 8.26 -18.66 -6.62
C HIS A 161 9.45 -18.37 -7.56
N GLU A 162 9.17 -17.82 -8.74
CA GLU A 162 10.14 -17.49 -9.79
C GLU A 162 10.54 -16.01 -9.78
N SER A 163 10.21 -15.24 -8.75
CA SER A 163 10.54 -13.80 -8.64
C SER A 163 12.01 -13.51 -8.94
N PHE A 164 12.93 -14.37 -8.50
CA PHE A 164 14.38 -14.20 -8.68
C PHE A 164 15.03 -15.19 -9.65
N SER A 165 14.22 -15.91 -10.42
CA SER A 165 14.67 -16.95 -11.37
C SER A 165 15.65 -16.41 -12.41
N TYR A 166 15.50 -15.14 -12.83
CA TYR A 166 16.44 -14.42 -13.72
C TYR A 166 17.88 -14.45 -13.19
N TYR A 167 18.05 -14.30 -11.87
CA TYR A 167 19.36 -14.36 -11.21
C TYR A 167 19.81 -15.80 -10.90
N GLY A 168 19.06 -16.81 -11.33
CA GLY A 168 19.31 -18.22 -11.02
C GLY A 168 19.08 -18.54 -9.54
N ILE A 169 18.28 -17.73 -8.83
CA ILE A 169 17.96 -17.91 -7.42
C ILE A 169 16.58 -18.55 -7.30
N GLU A 170 16.55 -19.76 -6.75
CA GLU A 170 15.32 -20.45 -6.39
C GLU A 170 14.91 -20.09 -4.95
N LEU A 171 13.64 -19.73 -4.75
CA LEU A 171 13.08 -19.47 -3.42
C LEU A 171 12.71 -20.77 -2.72
N THR A 172 13.71 -21.56 -2.30
CA THR A 172 13.53 -22.91 -1.70
C THR A 172 12.72 -22.95 -0.40
N ASN A 173 12.39 -21.79 0.17
CA ASN A 173 11.67 -21.62 1.44
C ASN A 173 10.47 -20.68 1.28
N TYR A 174 9.92 -20.54 0.06
CA TYR A 174 8.80 -19.65 -0.25
C TYR A 174 7.65 -19.80 0.76
N ASP A 175 7.21 -21.03 0.99
CA ASP A 175 6.06 -21.35 1.85
C ASP A 175 6.28 -21.06 3.35
N ASN A 176 7.49 -20.72 3.78
CA ASN A 176 7.76 -20.40 5.19
C ASN A 176 7.28 -19.00 5.60
N ARG A 177 6.81 -18.19 4.63
CA ARG A 177 6.29 -16.83 4.86
C ARG A 177 5.01 -16.65 4.07
N SER A 178 4.00 -16.05 4.71
CA SER A 178 2.74 -15.69 4.06
C SER A 178 2.98 -14.65 2.96
N THR A 179 2.24 -14.78 1.85
CA THR A 179 2.23 -13.80 0.76
C THR A 179 1.21 -12.69 1.04
N TRP A 180 0.16 -13.01 1.80
CA TRP A 180 -0.74 -12.04 2.43
C TRP A 180 -0.20 -11.64 3.80
N LEU A 181 0.20 -10.37 3.92
CA LEU A 181 0.79 -9.84 5.16
C LEU A 181 -0.10 -8.78 5.78
N TYR A 182 -0.02 -8.67 7.11
CA TYR A 182 -0.62 -7.56 7.84
C TYR A 182 -0.20 -6.21 7.20
N SER A 183 -1.20 -5.38 6.93
CA SER A 183 -1.06 -4.11 6.23
C SER A 183 -1.61 -2.96 7.07
N THR A 184 -1.01 -1.78 6.89
CA THR A 184 -1.47 -0.51 7.43
C THR A 184 -1.60 0.48 6.27
N PRO A 185 -2.68 0.37 5.46
CA PRO A 185 -2.88 1.22 4.30
C PRO A 185 -3.01 2.69 4.70
N HIS A 186 -2.50 3.59 3.87
CA HIS A 186 -2.55 5.04 4.14
C HIS A 186 -3.70 5.68 3.37
N ASN A 187 -4.91 5.19 3.55
CA ASN A 187 -6.09 5.63 2.78
C ASN A 187 -7.32 5.78 3.68
N ILE A 188 -7.12 6.18 4.94
CA ILE A 188 -8.16 6.22 5.97
C ILE A 188 -9.31 7.11 5.52
N GLN A 189 -10.52 6.55 5.55
CA GLN A 189 -11.79 7.23 5.32
C GLN A 189 -12.67 7.15 6.57
N ARG A 190 -13.46 8.20 6.79
CA ARG A 190 -14.47 8.18 7.86
C ARG A 190 -15.62 7.23 7.51
N ASN A 191 -16.06 7.27 6.25
CA ASN A 191 -17.10 6.42 5.72
C ASN A 191 -16.48 5.55 4.62
N THR A 192 -16.63 4.25 4.77
CA THR A 192 -16.19 3.19 3.86
C THR A 192 -17.37 2.25 3.59
N PRO A 193 -17.28 1.38 2.57
CA PRO A 193 -18.28 0.31 2.39
C PRO A 193 -18.51 -0.52 3.67
N GLN A 194 -17.46 -0.76 4.46
CA GLN A 194 -17.51 -1.53 5.71
C GLN A 194 -18.32 -0.82 6.80
N THR A 195 -18.33 0.51 6.81
CA THR A 195 -19.04 1.32 7.82
C THR A 195 -20.52 1.54 7.49
N GLU A 196 -20.98 1.16 6.29
CA GLU A 196 -22.36 1.42 5.83
C GLU A 196 -23.41 0.66 6.62
N SER A 197 -23.18 -0.63 6.87
CA SER A 197 -24.06 -1.48 7.66
C SER A 197 -23.30 -2.58 8.37
N CYS A 198 -23.97 -3.29 9.29
CA CYS A 198 -23.35 -4.41 9.97
C CYS A 198 -23.10 -5.59 9.01
N THR A 199 -23.94 -5.75 7.98
CA THR A 199 -23.84 -6.85 7.01
C THR A 199 -22.83 -6.57 5.89
N SER A 200 -22.35 -5.33 5.76
CA SER A 200 -21.17 -5.02 4.93
C SER A 200 -19.97 -5.88 5.34
N CYS A 201 -19.86 -6.26 6.61
CA CYS A 201 -18.84 -7.19 7.11
C CYS A 201 -19.44 -8.53 7.53
N HIS A 202 -20.50 -8.53 8.33
CA HIS A 202 -21.09 -9.78 8.82
C HIS A 202 -21.81 -10.51 7.69
N TYR A 203 -21.52 -11.80 7.56
CA TYR A 203 -22.02 -12.66 6.47
C TYR A 203 -21.57 -12.28 5.05
N ASN A 204 -20.59 -11.38 4.91
CA ASN A 204 -20.05 -10.95 3.63
C ASN A 204 -18.63 -11.51 3.40
N ASP A 205 -18.54 -12.72 2.83
CA ASP A 205 -17.25 -13.37 2.56
C ASP A 205 -16.39 -12.58 1.54
N GLU A 206 -17.00 -11.69 0.74
CA GLU A 206 -16.30 -10.95 -0.33
C GLU A 206 -15.21 -10.00 0.16
N ILE A 207 -15.22 -9.61 1.44
CA ILE A 207 -14.17 -8.74 2.02
C ILE A 207 -13.22 -9.49 2.96
N PHE A 208 -13.41 -10.80 3.13
CA PHE A 208 -12.56 -11.64 3.96
C PHE A 208 -11.62 -12.50 3.11
N LEU A 209 -10.41 -12.75 3.59
CA LEU A 209 -9.45 -13.66 2.95
C LEU A 209 -9.81 -15.12 3.26
N THR A 210 -10.80 -15.64 2.53
CA THR A 210 -11.17 -17.05 2.54
C THR A 210 -10.23 -17.88 1.66
N ALA A 211 -10.22 -19.20 1.86
CA ALA A 211 -9.31 -20.09 1.12
C ALA A 211 -9.49 -20.02 -0.40
N ASP A 212 -10.71 -19.81 -0.90
CA ASP A 212 -10.99 -19.70 -2.34
C ASP A 212 -10.49 -18.39 -2.97
N ARG A 213 -10.12 -17.39 -2.16
CA ARG A 213 -9.52 -16.13 -2.61
C ARG A 213 -7.98 -16.15 -2.63
N VAL A 214 -7.36 -17.23 -2.18
CA VAL A 214 -5.91 -17.41 -2.18
C VAL A 214 -5.52 -18.36 -3.32
N ALA A 215 -4.47 -18.03 -4.06
CA ALA A 215 -3.96 -18.89 -5.12
C ALA A 215 -3.63 -20.29 -4.54
N PRO A 216 -3.98 -21.40 -5.22
CA PRO A 216 -3.83 -22.75 -4.68
C PRO A 216 -2.43 -23.08 -4.14
N GLU A 217 -1.40 -22.60 -4.83
CA GLU A 217 0.01 -22.71 -4.49
C GLU A 217 0.39 -21.97 -3.20
N GLU A 218 -0.32 -20.89 -2.84
CA GLU A 218 -0.02 -20.07 -1.67
C GLU A 218 -0.85 -20.44 -0.43
N LEU A 219 -1.78 -21.37 -0.54
CA LEU A 219 -2.68 -21.76 0.55
C LEU A 219 -1.91 -22.21 1.80
N ALA A 220 -0.84 -22.97 1.63
CA ALA A 220 -0.02 -23.44 2.75
C ALA A 220 0.67 -22.28 3.48
N ALA A 221 1.25 -21.35 2.72
CA ALA A 221 1.96 -20.17 3.23
C ALA A 221 1.02 -19.23 3.99
N ASN A 222 -0.25 -19.14 3.58
CA ASN A 222 -1.24 -18.20 4.13
C ASN A 222 -2.21 -18.84 5.13
N ALA A 223 -2.04 -20.11 5.49
CA ALA A 223 -2.96 -20.81 6.40
C ALA A 223 -3.18 -20.10 7.75
N ALA A 224 -2.17 -19.35 8.23
CA ALA A 224 -2.26 -18.60 9.48
C ALA A 224 -3.13 -17.33 9.40
N VAL A 225 -3.31 -16.77 8.20
CA VAL A 225 -4.03 -15.50 7.98
C VAL A 225 -5.42 -15.70 7.34
N ILE A 226 -5.69 -16.88 6.79
CA ILE A 226 -6.98 -17.25 6.19
C ILE A 226 -8.07 -17.42 7.26
N VAL A 227 -9.28 -16.98 6.92
CA VAL A 227 -10.50 -17.19 7.71
C VAL A 227 -11.41 -18.23 7.05
N GLU A 228 -12.33 -18.82 7.84
CA GLU A 228 -13.33 -19.75 7.29
C GLU A 228 -14.43 -19.04 6.50
N GLY A 229 -14.70 -17.77 6.84
CA GLY A 229 -15.73 -16.92 6.26
C GLY A 229 -15.95 -15.71 7.15
N ALA A 230 -16.83 -14.82 6.72
CA ALA A 230 -17.28 -13.68 7.48
C ALA A 230 -18.00 -14.13 8.76
N PRO A 231 -17.72 -13.48 9.92
CA PRO A 231 -18.40 -13.83 11.16
C PRO A 231 -19.89 -13.50 11.05
N PRO A 232 -20.79 -14.35 11.59
CA PRO A 232 -22.18 -13.96 11.73
C PRO A 232 -22.34 -12.84 12.76
N LEU A 233 -23.49 -12.19 12.78
CA LEU A 233 -23.83 -11.29 13.89
C LEU A 233 -23.91 -12.07 15.20
N PRO A 234 -23.41 -11.49 16.31
CA PRO A 234 -23.56 -12.11 17.62
C PRO A 234 -25.03 -12.19 18.02
N ALA A 235 -25.38 -13.20 18.82
CA ALA A 235 -26.74 -13.37 19.32
C ALA A 235 -27.22 -12.12 20.07
N GLY A 236 -28.45 -11.68 19.80
CA GLY A 236 -29.03 -10.46 20.37
C GLY A 236 -28.86 -9.21 19.51
N TYR A 237 -28.17 -9.30 18.36
CA TYR A 237 -28.00 -8.20 17.39
C TYR A 237 -28.73 -8.46 16.07
N GLU A 238 -29.72 -9.36 16.07
CA GLU A 238 -30.48 -9.74 14.87
C GLU A 238 -31.24 -8.55 14.25
N GLU A 239 -31.53 -7.50 15.02
CA GLU A 239 -32.15 -6.28 14.51
C GLU A 239 -31.28 -5.50 13.51
N TYR A 240 -29.97 -5.77 13.50
CA TYR A 240 -29.01 -5.16 12.57
C TYR A 240 -28.74 -6.02 11.33
N ASP A 241 -29.42 -7.17 11.17
CA ASP A 241 -29.36 -7.97 9.95
C ASP A 241 -30.30 -7.39 8.87
N ASP A 242 -29.72 -6.68 7.91
CA ASP A 242 -30.44 -6.04 6.82
C ASP A 242 -30.48 -6.88 5.52
N ARG A 243 -29.93 -8.10 5.50
CA ARG A 243 -29.89 -8.95 4.28
C ARG A 243 -31.28 -9.30 3.75
N GLY A 244 -32.29 -9.26 4.62
CA GLY A 244 -33.69 -9.49 4.29
C GLY A 244 -34.49 -8.21 3.97
N ALA A 245 -33.90 -7.02 4.17
CA ALA A 245 -34.50 -5.76 3.80
C ALA A 245 -34.45 -5.62 2.28
N GLN A 246 -35.45 -6.16 1.59
CA GLN A 246 -35.71 -5.80 0.20
C GLN A 246 -35.78 -4.28 0.11
N SER A 247 -35.04 -3.69 -0.83
CA SER A 247 -35.12 -2.27 -1.16
C SER A 247 -36.57 -1.91 -1.53
N THR A 248 -37.37 -1.50 -0.56
CA THR A 248 -38.73 -1.01 -0.80
C THR A 248 -38.68 0.45 -1.19
N GLU A 249 -37.84 0.85 -2.14
CA GLU A 249 -37.93 2.15 -2.81
C GLU A 249 -37.52 2.01 -4.27
N ASP A 250 -38.53 1.83 -5.13
CA ASP A 250 -38.56 2.36 -6.48
C ASP A 250 -38.27 3.88 -6.43
N PHE A 251 -37.00 4.28 -6.31
CA PHE A 251 -36.59 5.69 -6.40
C PHE A 251 -36.37 6.15 -7.84
N PHE A 252 -36.22 5.21 -8.79
CA PHE A 252 -36.41 5.50 -10.21
C PHE A 252 -37.76 4.93 -10.64
N GLY A 253 -38.76 5.81 -10.73
CA GLY A 253 -39.99 5.52 -11.44
C GLY A 253 -39.69 5.19 -12.90
N GLY A 254 -39.57 3.90 -13.19
CA GLY A 254 -39.37 3.34 -14.52
C GLY A 254 -40.45 2.31 -14.79
N GLY A 255 -41.69 2.78 -14.97
CA GLY A 255 -42.76 1.94 -15.47
C GLY A 255 -42.38 1.33 -16.82
N SER A 256 -42.56 0.02 -16.94
CA SER A 256 -42.43 -0.73 -18.17
C SER A 256 -43.39 -0.20 -19.24
N THR A 257 -42.87 0.32 -20.34
CA THR A 257 -43.60 0.36 -21.61
C THR A 257 -42.65 0.00 -22.74
N GLU A 258 -42.88 -1.18 -23.32
CA GLU A 258 -42.54 -1.46 -24.72
C GLU A 258 -43.37 -0.51 -25.60
N GLU A 259 -42.72 0.26 -26.48
CA GLU A 259 -43.03 0.36 -27.92
C GLU A 259 -42.16 1.42 -28.65
N GLU A 260 -41.44 0.90 -29.66
CA GLU A 260 -41.14 1.43 -31.01
C GLU A 260 -40.51 2.84 -31.26
N PRO A 261 -39.66 2.96 -32.32
CA PRO A 261 -38.76 4.10 -32.51
C PRO A 261 -39.34 5.18 -33.44
N ALA A 262 -39.08 6.46 -33.15
CA ALA A 262 -39.20 7.54 -34.15
C ALA A 262 -38.40 8.79 -33.73
N THR A 263 -37.36 9.14 -34.49
CA THR A 263 -37.27 10.30 -35.42
C THR A 263 -36.84 11.63 -34.81
N GLU A 264 -35.68 12.07 -35.31
CA GLU A 264 -35.23 13.43 -35.65
C GLU A 264 -35.50 14.64 -34.73
N SER A 265 -34.36 15.29 -34.42
CA SER A 265 -34.14 16.72 -34.23
C SER A 265 -34.80 17.40 -33.02
N ASN A 266 -33.98 17.72 -32.03
CA ASN A 266 -33.91 19.09 -31.51
C ASN A 266 -32.60 19.34 -30.77
N THR A 267 -31.72 20.07 -31.46
CA THR A 267 -30.53 20.75 -30.97
C THR A 267 -30.89 21.82 -29.94
N PHE A 268 -30.31 21.75 -28.73
CA PHE A 268 -30.50 22.77 -27.68
C PHE A 268 -29.22 23.48 -27.23
N TRP A 269 -28.04 23.04 -27.68
CA TRP A 269 -26.82 23.86 -27.60
C TRP A 269 -26.10 23.80 -28.94
N GLY A 270 -26.08 24.94 -29.63
CA GLY A 270 -25.35 25.10 -30.87
C GLY A 270 -23.87 25.26 -30.58
N ASP A 271 -23.08 24.33 -31.10
CA ASP A 271 -21.80 24.57 -31.75
C ASP A 271 -21.55 23.43 -32.74
N ALA A 272 -21.08 23.77 -33.94
CA ALA A 272 -20.97 22.86 -35.08
C ALA A 272 -19.90 21.77 -34.86
N PRO A 273 -20.10 20.53 -35.37
CA PRO A 273 -19.07 19.51 -35.31
C PRO A 273 -17.92 19.89 -36.26
N ALA A 274 -16.72 19.99 -35.69
CA ALA A 274 -15.49 20.15 -36.45
C ALA A 274 -15.27 18.91 -37.33
N THR A 275 -14.93 19.17 -38.58
CA THR A 275 -14.50 18.20 -39.59
C THR A 275 -13.26 17.44 -39.13
N GLU A 276 -13.28 16.11 -39.28
CA GLU A 276 -12.11 15.24 -39.10
C GLU A 276 -10.99 15.64 -40.06
N GLU A 277 -9.84 16.00 -39.50
CA GLU A 277 -8.54 16.02 -40.18
C GLU A 277 -7.67 14.92 -39.55
N PRO A 278 -6.84 14.22 -40.34
CA PRO A 278 -6.12 13.03 -39.88
C PRO A 278 -5.01 13.40 -38.89
N SER A 279 -4.98 12.72 -37.75
CA SER A 279 -3.91 12.83 -36.75
C SER A 279 -2.69 12.00 -37.19
N ASP A 280 -1.79 12.61 -37.96
CA ASP A 280 -0.37 12.26 -37.91
C ASP A 280 0.24 12.98 -36.71
N GLN A 281 0.42 12.27 -35.60
CA GLN A 281 1.34 12.69 -34.54
C GLN A 281 1.88 11.46 -33.81
N SER A 282 3.18 11.25 -34.02
CA SER A 282 4.06 10.32 -33.35
C SER A 282 3.99 10.50 -31.83
N SER A 283 4.02 9.36 -31.13
CA SER A 283 4.18 9.26 -29.69
C SER A 283 5.55 9.77 -29.27
N ASP A 284 5.63 11.01 -28.79
CA ASP A 284 6.75 11.46 -27.97
C ASP A 284 6.45 11.17 -26.50
N GLY A 285 7.35 10.42 -25.89
CA GLY A 285 7.21 9.86 -24.56
C GLY A 285 7.31 10.88 -23.43
N PHE A 286 6.83 10.40 -22.29
CA PHE A 286 6.83 10.93 -20.93
C PHE A 286 8.21 11.32 -20.35
N TRP A 287 9.28 11.30 -21.14
CA TRP A 287 10.63 11.76 -20.79
C TRP A 287 11.28 12.49 -21.98
N GLY A 288 10.89 13.73 -22.24
CA GLY A 288 11.42 14.55 -23.32
C GLY A 288 12.13 15.80 -22.79
N ASP A 289 13.32 15.65 -22.23
CA ASP A 289 14.24 16.79 -22.08
C ASP A 289 15.03 16.99 -23.37
N ALA A 290 15.10 18.23 -23.84
CA ALA A 290 15.86 18.63 -25.03
C ALA A 290 17.37 18.40 -24.83
N PRO A 291 18.13 17.98 -25.85
CA PRO A 291 19.57 17.80 -25.72
C PRO A 291 20.24 19.16 -25.52
N ALA A 292 21.10 19.24 -24.51
CA ALA A 292 21.96 20.38 -24.26
C ALA A 292 22.95 20.57 -25.43
N GLU A 293 23.12 21.82 -25.85
CA GLU A 293 24.12 22.21 -26.85
C GLU A 293 25.54 21.93 -26.33
N GLU A 294 26.39 21.39 -27.20
CA GLU A 294 27.81 21.14 -26.93
C GLU A 294 28.55 22.47 -26.68
N GLU A 295 28.88 22.77 -25.41
CA GLU A 295 29.91 23.76 -25.10
C GLU A 295 31.30 23.11 -25.06
N GLU A 296 32.22 23.67 -25.84
CA GLU A 296 33.63 23.29 -25.91
C GLU A 296 34.29 23.32 -24.54
N THR A 297 34.84 22.18 -24.12
CA THR A 297 35.61 22.06 -22.87
C THR A 297 36.91 22.86 -22.96
N GLN A 298 37.03 23.91 -22.14
CA GLN A 298 38.32 24.49 -21.79
C GLN A 298 38.97 23.65 -20.68
N ASP A 299 40.14 23.10 -21.03
CA ASP A 299 41.06 22.38 -20.17
C ASP A 299 41.35 23.16 -18.87
N SER A 300 40.91 22.59 -17.75
CA SER A 300 41.39 22.98 -16.44
C SER A 300 41.40 21.79 -15.47
N GLY A 301 42.59 21.21 -15.30
CA GLY A 301 43.09 20.72 -14.01
C GLY A 301 42.38 19.51 -13.39
N SER A 302 43.10 18.40 -13.33
CA SER A 302 42.76 17.16 -12.61
C SER A 302 42.02 17.37 -11.28
N PHE A 303 40.76 16.91 -11.22
CA PHE A 303 39.93 16.89 -10.01
C PHE A 303 40.24 15.67 -9.11
N TRP A 304 40.94 14.66 -9.62
CA TRP A 304 41.41 13.52 -8.84
C TRP A 304 42.94 13.60 -8.73
N GLY A 305 43.43 13.87 -7.51
CA GLY A 305 44.85 13.93 -7.22
C GLY A 305 45.60 12.67 -7.64
N GLU A 306 46.84 12.87 -8.07
CA GLU A 306 47.75 11.86 -8.60
C GLU A 306 47.93 10.66 -7.64
N GLU A 307 47.91 9.45 -8.20
CA GLU A 307 48.21 8.20 -7.50
C GLU A 307 49.65 8.22 -6.94
N PRO A 308 49.88 7.81 -5.68
CA PRO A 308 51.23 7.67 -5.18
C PRO A 308 51.90 6.42 -5.78
N THR A 309 53.05 6.67 -6.37
CA THR A 309 53.97 5.69 -6.95
C THR A 309 54.50 4.72 -5.88
N ALA A 310 54.58 3.45 -6.27
CA ALA A 310 55.15 2.36 -5.48
C ALA A 310 56.58 2.69 -5.02
N THR A 311 56.81 2.67 -3.71
CA THR A 311 58.15 2.76 -3.13
C THR A 311 58.48 1.44 -2.45
N GLU A 312 59.71 1.00 -2.70
CA GLU A 312 60.30 -0.30 -2.37
C GLU A 312 60.32 -0.62 -0.86
N THR A 313 60.09 -1.90 -0.55
CA THR A 313 60.35 -2.55 0.74
C THR A 313 61.83 -2.56 1.10
N PRO A 314 62.20 -2.33 2.38
CA PRO A 314 63.38 -2.92 2.97
C PRO A 314 63.01 -4.10 3.90
N GLU A 315 63.89 -5.10 3.91
CA GLU A 315 63.81 -6.36 4.65
C GLU A 315 63.91 -6.20 6.18
N ALA A 316 63.19 -7.12 6.85
CA ALA A 316 63.46 -7.87 8.09
C ALA A 316 64.04 -7.18 9.35
N ASP A 317 63.36 -7.36 10.48
CA ASP A 317 63.99 -8.04 11.63
C ASP A 317 62.98 -8.79 12.52
N ASP A 318 63.54 -9.78 13.21
CA ASP A 318 63.00 -10.99 13.82
C ASP A 318 62.33 -10.77 15.21
N SER A 319 61.30 -11.55 15.55
CA SER A 319 61.07 -12.10 16.92
C SER A 319 59.72 -12.83 17.06
N SER A 320 59.78 -14.14 16.79
CA SER A 320 59.21 -15.26 17.56
C SER A 320 58.12 -15.05 18.65
N GLY A 321 57.09 -15.90 18.56
CA GLY A 321 56.27 -16.42 19.68
C GLY A 321 54.90 -15.73 19.80
N PHE A 322 53.76 -16.40 19.92
CA PHE A 322 53.48 -17.56 20.77
C PHE A 322 51.99 -17.95 20.57
N TRP A 323 51.71 -19.17 20.14
CA TRP A 323 50.37 -19.75 19.99
C TRP A 323 49.77 -20.24 21.33
N GLY A 324 48.43 -20.25 21.42
CA GLY A 324 47.61 -21.07 22.35
C GLY A 324 47.16 -20.33 23.61
N ASN A 325 45.88 -20.35 23.99
CA ASN A 325 44.88 -21.42 23.93
C ASN A 325 43.46 -20.83 23.81
#